data_AF-A0A0Q4ZAI9-F1
#
_entry.id   AF-A0A0Q4ZAI9-F1
#
_cell.length_a   1.000
_cell.length_b   1.000
_cell.length_c   1.000
_cell.angle_alpha   90.00
_cell.angle_beta   90.00
_cell.angle_gamma   90.00
#
_symmetry.space_group_name_H-M   'P 1'
#
loop_
_entity.id
_entity.type
_entity.pdbx_description
1 polymer ?
#
loop_
_entity_poly.entity_id
_entity_poly.type
_entity_poly.pdbx_seq_one_letter_code
_entity_poly.pdbx_strand_id
1 'polypeptide(L)'
;MTATPANPTPTEARLFAAGHGVLVCRYPVGTDLPIPLAVTEPPGLSLLTWAFTGFGGPEPDPAGLLVLHDARAALAEGGALTLETHFRDQALVGPRPRPVAELARPDRAALGAAVLAAVTPDTLDVLATLFPLLAPAVADAALPEAAPRLGLAGDDADRATLSGSTVPNYLLLRAGTSWSCARVAAAELRFGPAPEIGLTLAPAWGNPRGATVETALLLGTGRVTPAALRREGGR
;
A
#
# COMPACT_ATOMS: atom_id res chain seq x y z
N MET A 1 34.44 27.23 20.03
CA MET A 1 34.13 25.84 20.42
C MET A 1 32.71 25.55 19.98
N THR A 2 32.53 24.95 18.80
CA THR A 2 31.23 24.47 18.33
C THR A 2 30.93 23.19 19.10
N ALA A 3 29.91 23.22 19.96
CA ALA A 3 29.42 22.03 20.62
C ALA A 3 29.00 21.02 19.53
N THR A 4 29.53 19.79 19.61
CA THR A 4 29.03 18.67 18.81
C THR A 4 27.53 18.58 19.06
N PRO A 5 26.67 18.62 18.02
CA PRO A 5 25.24 18.47 18.24
C PRO A 5 24.99 17.17 18.98
N ALA A 6 24.25 17.24 20.08
CA ALA A 6 23.88 16.06 20.86
C ALA A 6 23.21 15.05 19.92
N ASN A 7 23.64 13.79 19.98
CA ASN A 7 22.97 12.72 19.25
C ASN A 7 21.48 12.73 19.64
N PRO A 8 20.56 12.69 18.67
CA PRO A 8 19.13 12.70 18.98
C PRO A 8 18.81 11.53 19.91
N THR A 9 18.06 11.82 20.98
CA THR A 9 17.57 10.77 21.88
C THR A 9 16.75 9.78 21.06
N PRO A 10 17.04 8.48 21.14
CA PRO A 10 16.31 7.50 20.35
C PRO A 10 14.84 7.47 20.73
N THR A 11 13.98 7.41 19.72
CA THR A 11 12.53 7.30 19.87
C THR A 11 12.14 5.83 19.90
N GLU A 12 11.33 5.44 20.88
CA GLU A 12 10.81 4.08 20.94
C GLU A 12 9.80 3.82 19.80
N ALA A 13 10.05 2.74 19.07
CA ALA A 13 9.23 2.27 17.98
C ALA A 13 8.68 0.87 18.27
N ARG A 14 7.58 0.53 17.60
CA ARG A 14 7.00 -0.81 17.60
C ARG A 14 7.17 -1.42 16.21
N LEU A 15 7.76 -2.60 16.16
CA LEU A 15 7.99 -3.33 14.92
C LEU A 15 6.97 -4.46 14.76
N PHE A 16 6.49 -4.64 13.52
CA PHE A 16 5.53 -5.67 13.16
C PHE A 16 5.96 -6.41 11.90
N ALA A 17 6.04 -7.73 11.93
CA ALA A 17 6.45 -8.57 10.81
C ALA A 17 5.25 -9.05 9.98
N ALA A 18 5.33 -8.82 8.66
CA ALA A 18 4.32 -9.20 7.67
C ALA A 18 4.73 -10.37 6.77
N GLY A 19 5.93 -10.93 6.95
CA GLY A 19 6.48 -12.02 6.14
C GLY A 19 7.37 -11.53 5.00
N HIS A 20 8.17 -12.43 4.41
CA HIS A 20 9.09 -12.15 3.28
C HIS A 20 9.99 -10.91 3.48
N GLY A 21 10.50 -10.70 4.70
CA GLY A 21 11.33 -9.54 5.02
C GLY A 21 10.58 -8.21 5.14
N VAL A 22 9.26 -8.19 5.02
CA VAL A 22 8.47 -6.95 5.18
C VAL A 22 8.15 -6.69 6.64
N LEU A 23 8.47 -5.47 7.08
CA LEU A 23 8.20 -4.97 8.41
C LEU A 23 7.35 -3.69 8.34
N VAL A 24 6.49 -3.50 9.33
CA VAL A 24 5.84 -2.22 9.62
C VAL A 24 6.45 -1.66 10.89
N CYS A 25 6.99 -0.45 10.83
CA CYS A 25 7.50 0.27 11.99
C CYS A 25 6.53 1.39 12.36
N ARG A 26 6.04 1.40 13.60
CA ARG A 26 5.22 2.47 14.16
C ARG A 26 6.01 3.24 15.21
N TYR A 27 6.07 4.55 15.08
CA TYR A 27 6.75 5.42 16.05
C TYR A 27 5.90 6.66 16.35
N PRO A 28 5.99 7.22 17.57
CA PRO A 28 5.30 8.46 17.90
C PRO A 28 5.88 9.62 17.08
N VAL A 29 5.01 10.51 16.62
CA VAL A 29 5.40 11.66 15.79
C VAL A 29 5.09 12.96 16.52
N GLY A 30 6.05 13.89 16.48
CA GLY A 30 5.89 15.24 17.00
C GLY A 30 5.00 16.11 16.11
N THR A 31 4.71 17.32 16.57
CA THR A 31 3.89 18.30 15.83
C THR A 31 4.57 18.85 14.57
N ASP A 32 5.88 18.61 14.43
CA ASP A 32 6.70 18.97 13.29
C ASP A 32 6.51 18.05 12.07
N LEU A 33 5.81 16.93 12.23
CA LEU A 33 5.45 15.98 11.16
C LEU A 33 6.61 15.68 10.18
N PRO A 34 7.75 15.17 10.67
CA PRO A 34 8.91 14.97 9.84
C PRO A 34 8.64 13.89 8.78
N ILE A 35 8.42 14.34 7.55
CA ILE A 35 8.21 13.52 6.35
C ILE A 35 9.38 12.54 6.18
N PRO A 36 9.14 11.22 6.26
CA PRO A 36 10.15 10.20 6.01
C PRO A 36 10.66 10.26 4.56
N LEU A 37 11.98 10.26 4.38
CA LEU A 37 12.63 10.28 3.08
C LEU A 37 13.29 8.93 2.75
N ALA A 38 14.06 8.39 3.69
CA ALA A 38 14.77 7.12 3.55
C ALA A 38 15.10 6.49 4.91
N VAL A 39 15.55 5.24 4.89
CA VAL A 39 16.27 4.64 6.02
C VAL A 39 17.74 4.53 5.62
N THR A 40 18.62 5.10 6.44
CA THR A 40 20.06 5.16 6.17
C THR A 40 20.83 4.08 6.91
N GLU A 41 20.32 3.62 8.05
CA GLU A 41 20.91 2.57 8.87
C GLU A 41 19.82 1.65 9.44
N PRO A 42 20.06 0.33 9.58
CA PRO A 42 21.24 -0.40 9.10
C PRO A 42 21.22 -0.57 7.57
N PRO A 43 22.36 -0.85 6.91
CA PRO A 43 22.41 -1.04 5.47
C PRO A 43 21.63 -2.28 5.05
N GLY A 44 20.86 -2.17 3.96
CA GLY A 44 20.01 -3.25 3.44
C GLY A 44 18.56 -3.21 3.94
N LEU A 45 18.20 -2.19 4.73
CA LEU A 45 16.81 -1.84 5.02
C LEU A 45 16.35 -0.76 4.03
N SER A 46 15.25 -1.00 3.32
CA SER A 46 14.67 -0.02 2.40
C SER A 46 13.29 0.45 2.86
N LEU A 47 13.05 1.76 2.81
CA LEU A 47 11.73 2.35 3.00
C LEU A 47 10.91 2.17 1.71
N LEU A 48 9.84 1.39 1.76
CA LEU A 48 8.95 1.17 0.61
C LEU A 48 7.85 2.22 0.52
N THR A 49 7.26 2.59 1.66
CA THR A 49 6.24 3.63 1.77
C THR A 49 6.06 4.04 3.23
N TRP A 50 5.28 5.08 3.48
CA TRP A 50 4.96 5.55 4.82
C TRP A 50 3.59 6.24 4.86
N ALA A 51 3.03 6.35 6.06
CA ALA A 51 1.81 7.08 6.34
C ALA A 51 1.87 7.72 7.73
N PHE A 52 1.06 8.76 7.96
CA PHE A 52 0.78 9.24 9.30
C PHE A 52 -0.65 8.87 9.74
N THR A 53 -0.85 8.73 11.04
CA THR A 53 -2.13 8.33 11.66
C THR A 53 -2.31 8.99 13.03
N GLY A 54 -3.50 8.87 13.60
CA GLY A 54 -3.74 9.19 15.02
C GLY A 54 -3.90 10.67 15.37
N PHE A 55 -4.04 11.56 14.39
CA PHE A 55 -4.26 13.00 14.64
C PHE A 55 -5.70 13.37 15.04
N GLY A 56 -6.66 12.49 14.78
CA GLY A 56 -8.07 12.75 15.02
C GLY A 56 -8.62 11.90 16.17
N GLY A 57 -9.48 12.49 16.99
CA GLY A 57 -10.17 11.79 18.09
C GLY A 57 -10.07 12.52 19.43
N PRO A 58 -10.76 12.02 20.46
CA PRO A 58 -10.74 12.60 21.81
C PRO A 58 -9.40 12.41 22.53
N GLU A 59 -8.66 11.35 22.20
CA GLU A 59 -7.31 11.06 22.71
C GLU A 59 -6.37 10.85 21.52
N PRO A 60 -5.78 11.93 20.96
CA PRO A 60 -4.85 11.82 19.84
C PRO A 60 -3.61 10.99 20.21
N ASP A 61 -3.24 10.06 19.32
CA ASP A 61 -1.99 9.29 19.40
C ASP A 61 -1.25 9.40 18.05
N PRO A 62 -0.69 10.58 17.72
CA PRO A 62 -0.01 10.83 16.46
C PRO A 62 1.15 9.87 16.24
N ALA A 63 1.13 9.17 15.12
CA ALA A 63 2.16 8.19 14.80
C ALA A 63 2.54 8.20 13.33
N GLY A 64 3.81 7.90 13.08
CA GLY A 64 4.35 7.56 11.78
C GLY A 64 4.35 6.05 11.62
N LEU A 65 3.97 5.61 10.42
CA LEU A 65 3.98 4.22 9.99
C LEU A 65 4.92 4.11 8.80
N LEU A 66 5.95 3.27 8.92
CA LEU A 66 6.89 2.97 7.84
C LEU A 66 6.66 1.53 7.38
N VAL A 67 6.62 1.31 6.07
CA VAL A 67 6.74 -0.03 5.50
C VAL A 67 8.16 -0.21 5.03
N LEU A 68 8.82 -1.18 5.63
CA LEU A 68 10.23 -1.47 5.41
C LEU A 68 10.36 -2.84 4.75
N HIS A 69 11.36 -2.97 3.89
CA HIS A 69 11.83 -4.26 3.41
C HIS A 69 13.24 -4.49 3.93
N ASP A 70 13.35 -5.50 4.79
CA ASP A 70 14.56 -5.92 5.47
C ASP A 70 15.15 -7.13 4.74
N ALA A 71 15.89 -6.86 3.66
CA ALA A 71 16.49 -7.90 2.84
C ALA A 71 17.58 -8.70 3.58
N ARG A 72 18.03 -8.22 4.76
CA ARG A 72 19.11 -8.84 5.54
C ARG A 72 18.66 -9.36 6.90
N ALA A 73 17.37 -9.26 7.22
CA ALA A 73 16.80 -9.59 8.53
C ALA A 73 17.52 -8.87 9.70
N ALA A 74 18.01 -7.65 9.47
CA ALA A 74 18.75 -6.84 10.44
C ALA A 74 17.91 -6.52 11.69
N LEU A 75 16.59 -6.48 11.57
CA LEU A 75 15.66 -6.18 12.67
C LEU A 75 14.92 -7.43 13.18
N ALA A 76 15.34 -8.65 12.83
CA ALA A 76 14.63 -9.88 13.19
C ALA A 76 14.43 -10.10 14.69
N GLU A 77 15.38 -9.65 15.52
CA GLU A 77 15.31 -9.72 16.99
C GLU A 77 15.09 -8.33 17.63
N GLY A 78 14.71 -7.34 16.82
CA GLY A 78 14.66 -5.93 17.21
C GLY A 78 15.98 -5.22 16.89
N GLY A 79 16.06 -3.93 17.23
CA GLY A 79 17.24 -3.12 16.95
C GLY A 79 16.95 -1.65 16.79
N ALA A 80 17.93 -0.94 16.26
CA ALA A 80 17.84 0.48 15.93
C ALA A 80 17.84 0.69 14.42
N LEU A 81 17.16 1.72 13.95
CA LEU A 81 17.26 2.24 12.59
C LEU A 81 17.35 3.76 12.60
N THR A 82 17.96 4.32 11.57
CA THR A 82 18.03 5.77 11.36
C THR A 82 17.12 6.14 10.20
N LEU A 83 16.09 6.93 10.50
CA LEU A 83 15.16 7.47 9.53
C LEU A 83 15.62 8.86 9.11
N GLU A 84 15.96 9.03 7.83
CA GLU A 84 16.16 10.34 7.22
C GLU A 84 14.80 11.01 7.03
N THR A 85 14.71 12.28 7.41
CA THR A 85 13.49 13.09 7.23
C THR A 85 13.83 14.44 6.62
N HIS A 86 12.82 15.13 6.08
CA HIS A 86 13.00 16.48 5.53
C HIS A 86 13.40 17.55 6.56
N PHE A 87 13.39 17.23 7.86
CA PHE A 87 13.73 18.14 8.95
C PHE A 87 15.04 17.73 9.63
N ARG A 88 15.05 16.56 10.28
CA ARG A 88 16.19 15.98 10.98
C ARG A 88 16.10 14.46 11.01
N ASP A 89 17.25 13.81 10.99
CA ASP A 89 17.31 12.37 11.12
C ASP A 89 16.79 11.94 12.50
N GLN A 90 16.06 10.82 12.51
CA GLN A 90 15.48 10.24 13.72
C GLN A 90 16.07 8.86 13.97
N ALA A 91 16.64 8.66 15.15
CA ALA A 91 17.00 7.34 15.63
C ALA A 91 15.74 6.68 16.20
N LEU A 92 15.33 5.54 15.63
CA LEU A 92 14.21 4.74 16.13
C LEU A 92 14.76 3.44 16.71
N VAL A 93 14.26 3.01 17.86
CA VAL A 93 14.65 1.74 18.50
C VAL A 93 13.41 0.93 18.81
N GLY A 94 13.39 -0.32 18.35
CA GLY A 94 12.24 -1.22 18.55
C GLY A 94 12.65 -2.58 19.10
N PRO A 95 11.79 -3.21 19.91
CA PRO A 95 11.98 -4.59 20.34
C PRO A 95 11.77 -5.56 19.16
N ARG A 96 11.91 -6.86 19.43
CA ARG A 96 11.59 -7.92 18.47
C ARG A 96 10.25 -7.68 17.77
N PRO A 97 10.17 -7.81 16.43
CA PRO A 97 8.92 -7.63 15.69
C PRO A 97 7.81 -8.56 16.17
N ARG A 98 6.63 -7.99 16.37
CA ARG A 98 5.37 -8.71 16.66
C ARG A 98 4.68 -9.11 15.35
N PRO A 99 3.72 -10.05 15.35
CA PRO A 99 2.90 -10.31 14.16
C PRO A 99 2.14 -9.07 13.66
N VAL A 100 2.14 -8.81 12.35
CA VAL A 100 1.42 -7.65 11.76
C VAL A 100 -0.10 -7.67 11.98
N ALA A 101 -0.67 -8.85 12.28
CA ALA A 101 -2.07 -8.98 12.66
C ALA A 101 -2.44 -8.15 13.91
N GLU A 102 -1.47 -7.87 14.77
CA GLU A 102 -1.64 -7.10 16.02
C GLU A 102 -1.63 -5.58 15.79
N LEU A 103 -1.38 -5.12 14.56
CA LEU A 103 -1.47 -3.71 14.21
C LEU A 103 -2.90 -3.19 14.39
N ALA A 104 -3.07 -2.01 14.99
CA ALA A 104 -4.39 -1.46 15.28
C ALA A 104 -5.18 -1.14 14.00
N ARG A 105 -6.53 -1.15 14.08
CA ARG A 105 -7.40 -0.85 12.92
C ARG A 105 -7.12 0.52 12.27
N PRO A 106 -6.96 1.63 13.03
CA PRO A 106 -6.64 2.93 12.42
C PRO A 106 -5.31 2.92 11.65
N ASP A 107 -4.30 2.26 12.20
CA ASP A 107 -2.97 2.16 11.57
C ASP A 107 -3.03 1.34 10.27
N ARG A 108 -3.80 0.24 10.26
CA ARG A 108 -4.07 -0.54 9.04
C ARG A 108 -4.76 0.30 7.96
N ALA A 109 -5.72 1.14 8.34
CA ALA A 109 -6.42 2.00 7.39
C ALA A 109 -5.48 3.05 6.77
N ALA A 110 -4.66 3.72 7.58
CA ALA A 110 -3.67 4.68 7.11
C ALA A 110 -2.63 4.04 6.17
N LEU A 111 -2.12 2.86 6.53
CA LEU A 111 -1.20 2.10 5.67
C LEU A 111 -1.83 1.63 4.37
N GLY A 112 -3.13 1.30 4.36
CA GLY A 112 -3.83 0.81 3.17
C GLY A 112 -3.63 1.71 1.96
N ALA A 113 -3.90 3.01 2.13
CA ALA A 113 -3.72 3.99 1.07
C ALA A 113 -2.26 4.12 0.62
N ALA A 114 -1.33 4.20 1.58
CA ALA A 114 0.10 4.37 1.31
C ALA A 114 0.73 3.16 0.61
N VAL A 115 0.35 1.93 1.00
CA VAL A 115 0.81 0.69 0.38
C VAL A 115 0.29 0.58 -1.04
N LEU A 116 -1.01 0.80 -1.25
CA LEU A 116 -1.61 0.73 -2.58
C LEU A 116 -1.03 1.79 -3.54
N ALA A 117 -0.70 2.99 -3.04
CA ALA A 117 -0.07 4.04 -3.84
C ALA A 117 1.40 3.73 -4.18
N ALA A 118 2.07 2.91 -3.38
CA ALA A 118 3.46 2.51 -3.58
C ALA A 118 3.63 1.25 -4.42
N VAL A 119 2.54 0.64 -4.90
CA VAL A 119 2.60 -0.52 -5.80
C VAL A 119 3.13 -0.09 -7.17
N THR A 120 4.29 -0.65 -7.51
CA THR A 120 4.95 -0.56 -8.82
C THR A 120 5.31 -1.98 -9.27
N PRO A 121 5.77 -2.21 -10.54
CA PRO A 121 6.27 -3.53 -10.93
C PRO A 121 7.34 -4.07 -9.97
N ASP A 122 8.23 -3.21 -9.49
CA ASP A 122 9.39 -3.60 -8.69
C ASP A 122 9.04 -3.84 -7.21
N THR A 123 7.94 -3.26 -6.72
CA THR A 123 7.53 -3.38 -5.30
C THR A 123 6.36 -4.33 -5.09
N LEU A 124 5.65 -4.74 -6.16
CA LEU A 124 4.42 -5.50 -6.07
C LEU A 124 4.59 -6.80 -5.29
N ASP A 125 5.59 -7.61 -5.64
CA ASP A 125 5.81 -8.93 -5.02
C ASP A 125 6.07 -8.80 -3.51
N VAL A 126 6.83 -7.79 -3.12
CA VAL A 126 7.16 -7.53 -1.71
C VAL A 126 5.93 -7.00 -0.98
N LEU A 127 5.21 -6.02 -1.54
CA LEU A 127 4.04 -5.40 -0.90
C LEU A 127 2.80 -6.31 -0.85
N ALA A 128 2.72 -7.33 -1.72
CA ALA A 128 1.61 -8.27 -1.77
C ALA A 128 1.36 -8.98 -0.42
N THR A 129 2.41 -9.18 0.38
CA THR A 129 2.30 -9.80 1.72
C THR A 129 1.43 -8.99 2.70
N LEU A 130 1.25 -7.68 2.46
CA LEU A 130 0.41 -6.80 3.29
C LEU A 130 -1.06 -6.80 2.86
N PHE A 131 -1.41 -7.23 1.65
CA PHE A 131 -2.77 -7.07 1.14
C PHE A 131 -3.84 -7.79 1.96
N PRO A 132 -3.63 -9.01 2.49
CA PRO A 132 -4.61 -9.66 3.36
C PRO A 132 -4.92 -8.84 4.61
N LEU A 133 -3.92 -8.16 5.19
CA LEU A 133 -4.08 -7.30 6.36
C LEU A 133 -4.87 -6.03 6.03
N LEU A 134 -4.63 -5.47 4.85
CA LEU A 134 -5.24 -4.22 4.39
C LEU A 134 -6.66 -4.41 3.85
N ALA A 135 -7.01 -5.66 3.52
CA ALA A 135 -8.26 -5.98 2.84
C ALA A 135 -9.52 -5.41 3.47
N PRO A 136 -9.73 -5.50 4.80
CA PRO A 136 -10.92 -4.97 5.43
C PRO A 136 -11.01 -3.44 5.34
N ALA A 137 -9.87 -2.75 5.48
CA ALA A 137 -9.85 -1.28 5.40
C ALA A 137 -10.14 -0.77 3.98
N VAL A 138 -9.68 -1.49 2.96
CA VAL A 138 -9.96 -1.20 1.56
C VAL A 138 -11.42 -1.50 1.20
N ALA A 139 -11.98 -2.57 1.74
CA ALA A 139 -13.38 -2.95 1.53
C ALA A 139 -14.37 -1.91 2.05
N ASP A 140 -14.03 -1.28 3.18
CA ASP A 140 -14.86 -0.25 3.83
C ASP A 140 -14.79 1.11 3.10
N ALA A 141 -13.91 1.28 2.11
CA ALA A 141 -13.75 2.54 1.40
C ALA A 141 -14.96 2.84 0.51
N ALA A 142 -15.52 4.04 0.65
CA ALA A 142 -16.67 4.47 -0.16
C ALA A 142 -16.30 4.58 -1.65
N LEU A 143 -17.18 4.07 -2.51
CA LEU A 143 -17.06 4.20 -3.97
C LEU A 143 -17.49 5.61 -4.40
N PRO A 144 -16.63 6.40 -5.05
CA PRO A 144 -17.02 7.71 -5.56
C PRO A 144 -18.12 7.59 -6.64
N GLU A 145 -19.02 8.57 -6.72
CA GLU A 145 -20.07 8.59 -7.76
C GLU A 145 -19.48 8.64 -9.18
N ALA A 146 -18.35 9.34 -9.35
CA ALA A 146 -17.60 9.42 -10.60
C ALA A 146 -16.62 8.25 -10.81
N ALA A 147 -16.76 7.14 -10.08
CA ALA A 147 -15.86 5.99 -10.22
C ALA A 147 -15.94 5.41 -11.65
N PRO A 148 -14.79 5.13 -12.28
CA PRO A 148 -14.77 4.48 -13.57
C PRO A 148 -15.38 3.07 -13.48
N ARG A 149 -16.09 2.68 -14.53
CA ARG A 149 -16.76 1.38 -14.63
C ARG A 149 -15.83 0.36 -15.25
N LEU A 150 -15.60 -0.75 -14.57
CA LEU A 150 -14.75 -1.87 -15.00
C LEU A 150 -15.63 -3.07 -15.37
N GLY A 151 -15.57 -3.53 -16.61
CA GLY A 151 -16.10 -4.82 -17.04
C GLY A 151 -14.97 -5.84 -17.12
N LEU A 152 -15.13 -6.98 -16.44
CA LEU A 152 -14.22 -8.13 -16.56
C LEU A 152 -14.84 -9.10 -17.57
N ALA A 153 -14.07 -9.56 -18.56
CA ALA A 153 -14.57 -10.58 -19.47
C ALA A 153 -14.62 -11.92 -18.72
N GLY A 154 -15.81 -12.48 -18.52
CA GLY A 154 -16.05 -13.60 -17.59
C GLY A 154 -15.14 -14.81 -17.81
N ASP A 155 -15.02 -15.27 -19.06
CA ASP A 155 -14.18 -16.42 -19.43
C ASP A 155 -12.75 -16.03 -19.85
N ASP A 156 -12.55 -14.76 -20.20
CA ASP A 156 -11.27 -14.24 -20.68
C ASP A 156 -10.60 -13.37 -19.60
N ALA A 157 -9.97 -14.05 -18.64
CA ALA A 157 -9.30 -13.41 -17.50
C ALA A 157 -8.13 -12.48 -17.90
N ASP A 158 -7.74 -12.47 -19.18
CA ASP A 158 -6.73 -11.56 -19.71
C ASP A 158 -7.31 -10.28 -20.33
N ARG A 159 -8.64 -10.09 -20.32
CA ARG A 159 -9.27 -8.87 -20.85
C ARG A 159 -10.21 -8.18 -19.88
N ALA A 160 -10.17 -6.85 -19.94
CA ALA A 160 -11.14 -6.00 -19.25
C ALA A 160 -11.51 -4.79 -20.11
N THR A 161 -12.68 -4.21 -19.85
CA THR A 161 -13.08 -2.91 -20.40
C THR A 161 -13.19 -1.89 -19.27
N LEU A 162 -12.70 -0.67 -19.51
CA LEU A 162 -12.70 0.41 -18.53
C LEU A 162 -13.30 1.67 -19.15
N SER A 163 -14.29 2.27 -18.48
CA SER A 163 -14.80 3.57 -18.92
C SER A 163 -13.82 4.69 -18.59
N GLY A 164 -13.75 5.70 -19.45
CA GLY A 164 -12.86 6.85 -19.27
C GLY A 164 -11.66 6.79 -20.21
N SER A 165 -10.65 7.61 -19.92
CA SER A 165 -9.44 7.75 -20.76
C SER A 165 -8.13 7.55 -19.98
N THR A 166 -8.21 7.28 -18.67
CA THR A 166 -7.04 7.06 -17.83
C THR A 166 -6.70 5.57 -17.78
N VAL A 167 -5.53 5.20 -18.30
CA VAL A 167 -5.03 3.82 -18.28
C VAL A 167 -4.30 3.57 -16.95
N PRO A 168 -4.71 2.58 -16.14
CA PRO A 168 -3.95 2.19 -14.96
C PRO A 168 -2.75 1.30 -15.33
N ASN A 169 -1.78 1.21 -14.41
CA ASN A 169 -0.67 0.27 -14.54
C ASN A 169 -1.07 -1.14 -14.10
N TYR A 170 -1.92 -1.24 -13.08
CA TYR A 170 -2.38 -2.51 -12.52
C TYR A 170 -3.87 -2.47 -12.16
N LEU A 171 -4.48 -3.65 -12.19
CA LEU A 171 -5.78 -3.92 -11.62
C LEU A 171 -5.59 -4.80 -10.39
N LEU A 172 -6.06 -4.31 -9.24
CA LEU A 172 -6.13 -5.09 -8.02
C LEU A 172 -7.59 -5.47 -7.78
N LEU A 173 -7.85 -6.77 -7.76
CA LEU A 173 -9.18 -7.35 -7.64
C LEU A 173 -9.27 -8.15 -6.35
N ARG A 174 -10.43 -8.07 -5.71
CA ARG A 174 -10.76 -8.82 -4.51
C ARG A 174 -12.01 -9.66 -4.73
N ALA A 175 -11.95 -10.92 -4.35
CA ALA A 175 -13.08 -11.82 -4.28
C ALA A 175 -13.09 -12.52 -2.90
N GLY A 176 -14.02 -12.13 -2.01
CA GLY A 176 -14.05 -12.59 -0.63
C GLY A 176 -12.77 -12.21 0.13
N THR A 177 -12.00 -13.20 0.59
CA THR A 177 -10.70 -13.00 1.26
C THR A 177 -9.51 -13.02 0.31
N SER A 178 -9.75 -13.36 -0.97
CA SER A 178 -8.70 -13.56 -1.96
C SER A 178 -8.42 -12.29 -2.73
N TRP A 179 -7.12 -12.03 -2.97
CA TRP A 179 -6.64 -10.92 -3.79
C TRP A 179 -5.95 -11.45 -5.03
N SER A 180 -6.09 -10.71 -6.12
CA SER A 180 -5.33 -10.93 -7.34
C SER A 180 -4.94 -9.60 -7.95
N CYS A 181 -3.74 -9.55 -8.51
CA CYS A 181 -3.21 -8.40 -9.20
C CYS A 181 -2.88 -8.77 -10.65
N ALA A 182 -3.31 -7.95 -11.59
CA ALA A 182 -2.95 -8.06 -12.99
C ALA A 182 -2.29 -6.77 -13.48
N ARG A 183 -1.17 -6.91 -14.19
CA ARG A 183 -0.52 -5.81 -14.88
C ARG A 183 -1.29 -5.50 -16.17
N VAL A 184 -1.49 -4.23 -16.46
CA VAL A 184 -1.97 -3.81 -17.78
C VAL A 184 -0.81 -3.95 -18.77
N ALA A 185 -0.92 -4.94 -19.66
CA ALA A 185 0.09 -5.23 -20.67
C ALA A 185 -0.10 -4.37 -21.93
N ALA A 186 -1.36 -4.10 -22.29
CA ALA A 186 -1.73 -3.22 -23.40
C ALA A 186 -3.07 -2.53 -23.11
N ALA A 187 -3.27 -1.36 -23.72
CA ALA A 187 -4.50 -0.60 -23.64
C ALA A 187 -4.87 -0.03 -25.02
N GLU A 188 -6.10 -0.27 -25.45
CA GLU A 188 -6.69 0.26 -26.68
C GLU A 188 -7.75 1.30 -26.33
N LEU A 189 -7.47 2.57 -26.63
CA LEU A 189 -8.39 3.66 -26.33
C LEU A 189 -9.37 3.87 -27.49
N ARG A 190 -10.66 3.95 -27.16
CA ARG A 190 -11.73 4.32 -28.07
C ARG A 190 -12.32 5.66 -27.62
N PHE A 191 -12.08 6.69 -28.42
CA PHE A 191 -12.56 8.03 -28.15
C PHE A 191 -13.97 8.24 -28.72
N GLY A 192 -14.80 8.97 -27.98
CA GLY A 192 -16.18 9.27 -28.32
C GLY A 192 -16.89 10.00 -27.17
N PRO A 193 -18.20 10.26 -27.27
CA PRO A 193 -18.96 10.91 -26.20
C PRO A 193 -18.96 10.09 -24.89
N ALA A 194 -18.69 8.79 -24.97
CA ALA A 194 -18.42 7.90 -23.84
C ALA A 194 -17.11 7.14 -24.10
N PRO A 195 -15.95 7.64 -23.63
CA PRO A 195 -14.67 7.00 -23.88
C PRO A 195 -14.57 5.65 -23.17
N GLU A 196 -13.95 4.67 -23.84
CA GLU A 196 -13.76 3.32 -23.33
C GLU A 196 -12.34 2.83 -23.66
N ILE A 197 -11.79 2.01 -22.77
CA ILE A 197 -10.46 1.43 -22.90
C ILE A 197 -10.59 -0.09 -22.85
N GLY A 198 -10.13 -0.77 -23.91
CA GLY A 198 -9.89 -2.21 -23.88
C GLY A 198 -8.54 -2.49 -23.25
N LEU A 199 -8.49 -3.33 -22.21
CA LEU A 199 -7.27 -3.68 -21.49
C LEU A 199 -6.89 -5.14 -21.78
N THR A 200 -5.62 -5.37 -22.08
CA THR A 200 -5.00 -6.69 -22.01
C THR A 200 -4.23 -6.81 -20.70
N LEU A 201 -4.43 -7.89 -19.97
CA LEU A 201 -3.98 -8.11 -18.61
C LEU A 201 -2.98 -9.27 -18.57
N ALA A 202 -1.82 -9.02 -17.98
CA ALA A 202 -0.87 -10.07 -17.63
C ALA A 202 -1.01 -10.37 -16.12
N PRO A 203 -1.27 -11.62 -15.71
CA PRO A 203 -1.29 -11.97 -14.30
C PRO A 203 0.04 -11.62 -13.64
N ALA A 204 -0.01 -10.85 -12.54
CA ALA A 204 1.17 -10.57 -11.74
C ALA A 204 1.20 -11.47 -10.50
N TRP A 205 0.07 -11.57 -9.80
CA TRP A 205 -0.10 -12.49 -8.67
C TRP A 205 -1.59 -12.84 -8.47
N GLY A 206 -1.85 -14.04 -7.95
CA GLY A 206 -3.20 -14.56 -7.77
C GLY A 206 -3.89 -14.84 -9.09
N ASN A 207 -5.09 -15.39 -9.03
CA ASN A 207 -5.90 -15.61 -10.23
C ASN A 207 -7.38 -15.42 -9.86
N PRO A 208 -8.09 -14.44 -10.44
CA PRO A 208 -9.49 -14.22 -10.14
C PRO A 208 -10.42 -15.26 -10.79
N ARG A 209 -9.89 -16.22 -11.58
CA ARG A 209 -10.69 -17.20 -12.32
C ARG A 209 -11.75 -17.88 -11.45
N GLY A 210 -13.00 -17.77 -11.87
CA GLY A 210 -14.15 -18.43 -11.24
C GLY A 210 -14.65 -17.78 -9.96
N ALA A 211 -14.05 -16.68 -9.48
CA ALA A 211 -14.48 -16.00 -8.27
C ALA A 211 -15.24 -14.70 -8.60
N THR A 212 -16.36 -14.47 -7.92
CA THR A 212 -17.11 -13.21 -8.04
C THR A 212 -16.30 -12.08 -7.43
N VAL A 213 -15.80 -11.17 -8.28
CA VAL A 213 -15.09 -9.98 -7.83
C VAL A 213 -16.07 -9.05 -7.12
N GLU A 214 -15.68 -8.59 -5.92
CA GLU A 214 -16.46 -7.70 -5.06
C GLU A 214 -15.88 -6.28 -5.05
N THR A 215 -14.56 -6.16 -5.22
CA THR A 215 -13.86 -4.88 -5.21
C THR A 215 -12.82 -4.84 -6.31
N ALA A 216 -12.74 -3.72 -7.03
CA ALA A 216 -11.70 -3.45 -7.99
C ALA A 216 -11.06 -2.10 -7.72
N LEU A 217 -9.73 -2.08 -7.71
CA LEU A 217 -8.92 -0.88 -7.60
C LEU A 217 -8.02 -0.77 -8.83
N LEU A 218 -8.00 0.43 -9.40
CA LEU A 218 -7.10 0.80 -10.47
C LEU A 218 -5.87 1.46 -9.84
N LEU A 219 -4.70 0.88 -10.07
CA LEU A 219 -3.43 1.39 -9.53
C LEU A 219 -2.68 2.11 -10.66
N GLY A 220 -2.43 3.40 -10.48
CA GLY A 220 -1.57 4.23 -11.32
C GLY A 220 -0.39 4.77 -10.51
N THR A 221 0.50 5.52 -11.14
CA THR A 221 1.65 6.16 -10.46
C THR A 221 1.18 7.08 -9.33
N GLY A 222 1.33 6.64 -8.08
CA GLY A 222 0.93 7.38 -6.88
C GLY A 222 -0.59 7.55 -6.71
N ARG A 223 -1.41 6.83 -7.47
CA ARG A 223 -2.87 6.97 -7.42
C ARG A 223 -3.57 5.63 -7.33
N VAL A 224 -4.53 5.55 -6.42
CA VAL A 224 -5.43 4.42 -6.25
C VAL A 224 -6.84 4.91 -6.55
N THR A 225 -7.50 4.31 -7.53
CA THR A 225 -8.88 4.70 -7.90
C THR A 225 -9.80 3.50 -7.77
N PRO A 226 -10.78 3.53 -6.86
CA PRO A 226 -11.85 2.54 -6.83
C PRO A 226 -12.62 2.50 -8.15
N ALA A 227 -12.92 1.30 -8.66
CA ALA A 227 -13.72 1.11 -9.86
C ALA A 227 -15.05 0.44 -9.54
N ALA A 228 -16.10 0.92 -10.22
CA ALA A 228 -17.42 0.30 -10.17
C ALA A 228 -17.44 -0.94 -11.08
N LEU A 229 -17.73 -2.11 -10.53
CA LEU A 229 -17.84 -3.32 -11.34
C LEU A 229 -19.11 -3.29 -12.20
N ARG A 230 -18.96 -3.45 -13.52
CA ARG A 230 -20.08 -3.70 -14.43
C ARG A 230 -20.49 -5.15 -14.24
N ARG A 231 -21.68 -5.38 -13.67
CA ARG A 231 -22.31 -6.70 -13.76
C ARG A 231 -22.65 -6.93 -15.22
N GLU A 232 -22.19 -8.04 -15.81
CA GLU A 232 -22.78 -8.52 -17.06
C GLU A 232 -24.27 -8.71 -16.78
N GLY A 233 -25.11 -7.95 -17.49
CA GLY A 233 -26.53 -8.13 -17.43
C GLY A 233 -26.85 -9.56 -17.86
N GLY A 234 -27.42 -10.34 -16.95
CA GLY A 234 -28.11 -11.57 -17.31
C GLY A 234 -29.09 -11.23 -18.44
N ARG A 235 -28.95 -11.95 -19.55
CA ARG A 235 -29.98 -12.01 -20.57
C ARG A 235 -31.27 -12.57 -19.98
#